data_AF-A0A1R0WAW9-F1
#
_entry.id   AF-A0A1R0WAW9-F1
#
_cell.length_a   1.000
_cell.length_b   1.000
_cell.length_c   1.000
_cell.angle_alpha   90.00
_cell.angle_beta   90.00
_cell.angle_gamma   90.00
#
_symmetry.space_group_name_H-M   'P 1'
#
loop_
_entity.id
_entity.type
_entity.pdbx_description
1 polymer ?
#
loop_
_entity_poly.entity_id
_entity_poly.type
_entity_poly.pdbx_seq_one_letter_code
_entity_poly.pdbx_strand_id
1 'polypeptide(L)'
;MLTSKELTLTDDSKVVYNFHHYDPLFFTHQLAHFSEDILGYNKVIHYPGEMPDVQQYLNERPKYLHKLGRQAWETNDKQLIKALFG
;
A
#
# COMPACT_ATOMS: atom_id res chain seq x y z
N MET A 1 8.51 2.93 -4.35
CA MET A 1 8.36 1.55 -3.84
C MET A 1 8.85 0.65 -4.95
N LEU A 2 9.93 -0.09 -4.76
CA LEU A 2 10.46 -1.01 -5.77
C LEU A 2 9.36 -2.04 -6.09
N THR A 3 8.93 -2.11 -7.34
CA THR A 3 8.13 -3.24 -7.79
C THR A 3 9.09 -4.39 -8.09
N SER A 4 8.66 -5.65 -7.92
CA SER A 4 9.48 -6.84 -8.19
C SER A 4 10.14 -6.84 -9.58
N LYS A 5 9.66 -6.01 -10.52
CA LYS A 5 10.16 -5.86 -11.88
C LYS A 5 11.52 -5.15 -11.97
N GLU A 6 11.94 -4.40 -10.95
CA GLU A 6 13.23 -3.68 -10.93
C GLU A 6 14.36 -4.48 -10.26
N LEU A 7 14.07 -5.70 -9.83
CA LEU A 7 15.03 -6.54 -9.15
C LEU A 7 15.99 -7.17 -10.16
N THR A 8 17.28 -6.89 -10.05
CA THR A 8 18.31 -7.61 -10.83
C THR A 8 18.33 -9.07 -10.38
N LEU A 9 17.87 -9.96 -11.26
CA LEU A 9 17.93 -11.38 -11.01
C LEU A 9 19.37 -11.88 -11.08
N THR A 10 19.70 -12.86 -10.24
CA THR A 10 21.01 -13.50 -10.20
C THR A 10 20.84 -14.99 -10.37
N ASP A 11 21.84 -15.61 -11.00
CA ASP A 11 21.84 -17.04 -11.32
C ASP A 11 22.28 -17.90 -10.12
N ASP A 12 22.47 -17.30 -8.93
CA ASP A 12 22.90 -17.99 -7.73
C ASP A 12 21.73 -18.74 -7.06
N SER A 13 21.82 -20.08 -7.10
CA SER A 13 20.88 -21.02 -6.45
C SER A 13 20.71 -20.85 -4.93
N LYS A 14 21.59 -20.09 -4.26
CA LYS A 14 21.53 -19.83 -2.81
C LYS A 14 20.85 -18.51 -2.46
N VAL A 15 20.35 -17.77 -3.44
CA VAL A 15 19.68 -16.49 -3.22
C VAL A 15 18.17 -16.71 -3.04
N VAL A 16 17.62 -16.09 -2.01
CA VAL A 16 16.18 -16.04 -1.74
C VAL A 16 15.71 -14.60 -1.84
N TYR A 17 14.72 -14.35 -2.68
CA TYR A 17 14.09 -13.04 -2.80
C TYR A 17 12.99 -12.88 -1.76
N ASN A 18 13.04 -11.78 -1.02
CA ASN A 18 12.06 -11.45 0.01
C ASN A 18 11.44 -10.08 -0.28
N PHE A 19 10.17 -9.91 0.09
CA PHE A 19 9.45 -8.65 -0.03
C PHE A 19 8.47 -8.49 1.13
N HIS A 20 8.19 -7.24 1.49
CA HIS A 20 7.17 -6.90 2.46
C HIS A 20 5.84 -6.61 1.76
N HIS A 21 4.74 -7.04 2.35
CA HIS A 21 3.40 -6.71 1.88
C HIS A 21 2.53 -6.28 3.06
N TYR A 22 2.14 -5.01 3.07
CA TYR A 22 1.35 -4.40 4.14
C TYR A 22 0.07 -3.72 3.63
N ASP A 23 -0.36 -4.04 2.42
CA ASP A 23 -1.56 -3.43 1.85
C ASP A 23 -2.84 -4.04 2.47
N PRO A 24 -3.86 -3.21 2.79
CA PRO A 24 -3.86 -1.75 2.76
C PRO A 24 -3.11 -1.15 3.96
N LEU A 25 -2.21 -0.18 3.75
CA LEU A 25 -1.52 0.53 4.83
C LEU A 25 -2.49 1.21 5.81
N PHE A 26 -3.60 1.77 5.32
CA PHE A 26 -4.63 2.35 6.20
C PHE A 26 -5.19 1.34 7.22
N PHE A 27 -5.18 0.03 6.90
CA PHE A 27 -5.63 -1.02 7.81
C PHE A 27 -4.48 -1.52 8.69
N THR A 28 -3.37 -1.93 8.08
CA THR A 28 -2.25 -2.57 8.78
C THR A 28 -1.50 -1.62 9.71
N HIS A 29 -1.55 -0.31 9.45
CA HIS A 29 -0.87 0.73 10.19
C HIS A 29 -1.82 1.76 10.82
N GLN A 30 -3.13 1.45 10.92
CA GLN A 30 -4.09 2.36 11.55
C GLN A 30 -3.57 2.88 12.90
N LEU A 31 -3.63 4.20 13.10
CA LEU A 31 -3.15 4.90 14.31
C LEU A 31 -1.64 4.76 14.59
N ALA A 32 -0.82 4.36 13.61
CA ALA A 32 0.63 4.30 13.76
C ALA A 32 1.24 5.69 13.95
N HIS A 33 1.70 5.98 15.18
CA HIS A 33 2.30 7.26 15.55
C HIS A 33 3.54 7.65 14.73
N PHE A 34 4.23 6.66 14.15
CA PHE A 34 5.41 6.86 13.31
C PHE A 34 5.09 7.22 11.85
N SER A 35 3.82 7.23 11.45
CA SER A 35 3.40 7.52 10.07
C SER A 35 2.42 8.70 10.08
N GLU A 36 2.93 9.93 9.90
CA GLU A 36 2.12 11.17 9.91
C GLU A 36 0.91 11.10 8.97
N ASP A 37 1.10 10.51 7.79
CA ASP A 37 0.08 10.34 6.76
C ASP A 37 -1.03 9.36 7.16
N ILE A 38 -0.72 8.29 7.91
CA ILE A 38 -1.72 7.35 8.42
C ILE A 38 -2.35 7.88 9.71
N LEU A 39 -1.55 8.44 10.60
CA LEU A 39 -2.03 9.05 11.85
C LEU A 39 -2.99 10.19 11.56
N GLY A 40 -2.73 11.01 10.53
CA GLY A 40 -3.61 12.10 10.11
C GLY A 40 -5.00 11.64 9.63
N TYR A 41 -5.14 10.40 9.14
CA TYR A 41 -6.44 9.82 8.80
C TYR A 41 -7.24 9.47 10.07
N ASN A 42 -6.56 9.04 11.13
CA ASN A 42 -7.07 8.87 12.50
C ASN A 42 -8.42 8.12 12.62
N LYS A 43 -8.60 7.05 11.83
CA LYS A 43 -9.80 6.20 11.89
C LYS A 43 -9.42 4.76 12.19
N VAL A 44 -10.28 4.11 12.96
CA VAL A 44 -10.27 2.65 13.15
C VAL A 44 -11.08 2.04 12.02
N ILE A 45 -10.50 1.04 11.34
CA ILE A 45 -11.17 0.34 10.23
C ILE A 45 -11.08 -1.18 10.43
N HIS A 46 -12.05 -1.90 9.88
CA HIS A 46 -12.19 -3.35 10.05
C HIS A 46 -11.80 -4.11 8.77
N TYR A 47 -11.41 -5.37 8.97
CA TYR A 47 -11.17 -6.31 7.87
C TYR A 47 -12.04 -7.57 8.05
N PRO A 48 -12.80 -7.99 7.03
CA PRO A 48 -13.09 -7.24 5.80
C PRO A 48 -13.94 -5.99 6.09
N GLY A 49 -13.83 -4.95 5.26
CA GLY A 49 -14.55 -3.69 5.49
C GLY A 49 -14.17 -2.58 4.51
N GLU A 50 -14.68 -1.38 4.77
CA GLU A 50 -14.46 -0.17 3.97
C GLU A 50 -13.46 0.79 4.62
N MET A 51 -12.90 1.70 3.81
CA MET A 51 -12.05 2.82 4.25
C MET A 51 -12.79 4.15 4.04
N PRO A 52 -13.66 4.56 4.98
CA PRO A 52 -14.53 5.72 4.80
C PRO A 52 -13.72 7.01 4.63
N ASP A 53 -14.16 7.90 3.74
CA ASP A 53 -13.58 9.23 3.52
C ASP A 53 -12.11 9.24 3.03
N VAL A 54 -11.53 8.08 2.67
CA VAL A 54 -10.11 7.99 2.28
C VAL A 54 -9.79 8.87 1.07
N GLN A 55 -10.71 8.95 0.11
CA GLN A 55 -10.56 9.80 -1.07
C GLN A 55 -10.59 11.29 -0.71
N GLN A 56 -11.52 11.71 0.15
CA GLN A 56 -11.57 13.09 0.63
C GLN A 56 -10.29 13.45 1.40
N TYR A 57 -9.85 12.59 2.31
CA TYR A 57 -8.63 12.78 3.09
C TYR A 57 -7.41 13.03 2.22
N LEU A 58 -7.26 12.27 1.13
CA LEU A 58 -6.15 12.38 0.18
C LEU A 58 -6.30 13.57 -0.79
N ASN A 59 -7.52 13.94 -1.18
CA ASN A 59 -7.76 15.15 -1.99
C ASN A 59 -7.35 16.42 -1.23
N GLU A 60 -7.59 16.47 0.08
CA GLU A 60 -7.13 17.57 0.95
C GLU A 60 -5.62 17.56 1.20
N ARG A 61 -4.94 16.42 0.95
CA ARG A 61 -3.52 16.19 1.25
C ARG A 61 -2.80 15.58 0.04
N PRO A 62 -2.72 16.29 -1.10
CA PRO A 62 -2.20 15.73 -2.34
C PRO A 62 -0.74 15.25 -2.25
N LYS A 63 0.04 15.78 -1.28
CA LYS A 63 1.41 15.31 -1.00
C LYS A 63 1.50 13.79 -0.72
N TYR A 64 0.43 13.18 -0.23
CA TYR A 64 0.39 11.75 0.10
C TYR A 64 -0.07 10.83 -1.05
N LEU A 65 -0.56 11.39 -2.16
CA LEU A 65 -1.08 10.60 -3.29
C LEU A 65 -0.05 9.63 -3.86
N HIS A 66 1.21 10.04 -3.95
CA HIS A 66 2.28 9.18 -4.48
C HIS A 66 2.51 7.90 -3.64
N LYS A 67 2.21 7.94 -2.33
CA LYS A 67 2.40 6.83 -1.38
C LYS A 67 1.12 6.02 -1.18
N LEU A 68 -0.01 6.72 -0.99
CA LEU A 68 -1.27 6.14 -0.52
C LEU A 68 -2.34 6.06 -1.61
N GLY A 69 -2.15 6.70 -2.77
CA GLY A 69 -3.21 6.88 -3.74
C GLY A 69 -3.80 5.57 -4.24
N ARG A 70 -2.97 4.55 -4.52
CA ARG A 70 -3.49 3.25 -4.96
C ARG A 70 -4.54 2.66 -4.01
N GLN A 71 -4.37 2.83 -2.70
CA GLN A 71 -5.30 2.28 -1.72
C GLN A 71 -6.69 2.96 -1.74
N ALA A 72 -6.79 4.17 -2.29
CA ALA A 72 -8.04 4.92 -2.35
C ALA A 72 -8.78 4.79 -3.68
N TRP A 73 -8.10 4.41 -4.76
CA TRP A 73 -8.66 4.38 -6.12
C TRP A 73 -8.47 3.05 -6.86
N GLU A 74 -7.70 2.11 -6.31
CA GLU A 74 -7.45 0.80 -6.92
C GLU A 74 -7.92 -0.32 -5.98
N THR A 75 -8.50 -1.38 -6.56
CA THR A 75 -8.82 -2.60 -5.83
C THR A 75 -7.58 -3.50 -5.79
N ASN A 76 -7.09 -3.81 -4.59
CA ASN A 76 -5.97 -4.73 -4.42
C ASN A 76 -6.41 -6.19 -4.61
N ASP A 77 -6.54 -6.62 -5.86
CA ASP A 77 -6.96 -7.97 -6.23
C ASP A 77 -5.93 -8.71 -7.08
N LYS A 78 -6.26 -9.96 -7.45
CA LYS A 78 -5.39 -10.78 -8.30
C LYS A 78 -5.15 -10.15 -9.67
N GLN A 79 -6.09 -9.37 -10.20
CA GLN A 79 -5.94 -8.72 -11.51
C GLN A 79 -4.92 -7.59 -11.42
N LEU A 80 -4.97 -6.79 -10.36
CA LEU A 80 -3.98 -5.75 -10.08
C LEU A 80 -2.58 -6.35 -9.92
N ILE A 81 -2.45 -7.41 -9.10
CA ILE A 81 -1.17 -8.11 -8.90
C ILE A 81 -0.64 -8.64 -10.24
N LYS A 82 -1.50 -9.21 -11.08
CA LYS A 82 -1.10 -9.68 -12.42
C LYS A 82 -0.67 -8.53 -13.33
N ALA A 83 -1.34 -7.38 -13.30
CA ALA A 83 -0.95 -6.22 -14.11
C ALA A 83 0.41 -5.63 -13.64
N LEU A 84 0.64 -5.58 -12.33
CA LEU A 84 1.85 -5.02 -11.75
C LEU A 84 3.05 -5.95 -11.87
N PHE A 85 2.86 -7.27 -11.74
CA PHE A 85 3.94 -8.26 -11.59
C PHE A 85 3.94 -9.40 -12.62
N GLY A 86 2.87 -9.56 -13.42
CA GLY A 86 2.85 -10.43 -14.60
C GLY A 86 3.41 -9.74 -15.84
#